data_AF-A0A8B8R7P3-F1
#
_entry.id   AF-A0A8B8R7P3-F1
#
_cell.length_a   1.000
_cell.length_b   1.000
_cell.length_c   1.000
_cell.angle_alpha   90.00
_cell.angle_beta   90.00
_cell.angle_gamma   90.00
#
_symmetry.space_group_name_H-M   'P 1'
#
loop_
_entity.id
_entity.type
_entity.pdbx_description
1 polymer ?
#
loop_
_entity_poly.entity_id
_entity_poly.type
_entity_poly.pdbx_seq_one_letter_code
_entity_poly.pdbx_strand_id
1 'polypeptide(L)'
;MDEKNQELQWMEEARWLQMEENRGKDGTWGHPHVSYLTFWSLFELQKAFAKGTVLLDLPEKSLAGVVNQLLDRFIIDGQIRRQDREKLLRTLLLKHSHARDIEALGGVKPAILTSSGDPSQPLLPQRPSLEAQLFCEQGEGITEGYPPPGILEKILQNSETTLVLVGRVDFLERPVLGFVRLKDPMQLEPKQEKLGQPAVPVRFLFVLLGPEAPNMDYTQLGRAAATLMSERVFRTEAYLAQSKKKLVHSLESFLNCSLVLPPSEASL
;
A
#
# COMPACT_ATOMS: atom_id res chain seq x y z
N MET A 1 7.03 12.97 -2.27
CA MET A 1 8.18 13.86 -2.60
C MET A 1 8.81 14.31 -1.30
N ASP A 2 10.13 14.20 -1.13
CA ASP A 2 10.76 14.78 0.06
C ASP A 2 10.83 16.29 0.02
N GLU A 3 10.79 16.91 1.18
CA GLU A 3 10.80 18.37 1.28
C GLU A 3 12.20 18.96 1.06
N LYS A 4 13.25 18.19 1.34
CA LYS A 4 14.64 18.66 1.27
C LYS A 4 15.17 18.78 -0.16
N ASN A 5 15.06 17.72 -0.96
CA ASN A 5 15.63 17.61 -2.30
C ASN A 5 14.56 17.71 -3.40
N GLN A 6 13.27 17.71 -3.03
CA GLN A 6 12.14 17.72 -3.98
C GLN A 6 12.15 16.50 -4.93
N GLU A 7 12.66 15.35 -4.47
CA GLU A 7 12.74 14.12 -5.26
C GLU A 7 11.53 13.22 -5.01
N LEU A 8 11.13 12.49 -6.06
CA LEU A 8 10.14 11.43 -5.92
C LEU A 8 10.77 10.20 -5.28
N GLN A 9 10.06 9.65 -4.31
CA GLN A 9 10.41 8.39 -3.66
C GLN A 9 9.16 7.77 -3.04
N TRP A 10 9.21 6.46 -2.82
CA TRP A 10 8.20 5.74 -2.06
C TRP A 10 8.42 5.99 -0.57
N MET A 11 7.33 6.21 0.15
CA MET A 11 7.36 6.44 1.59
C MET A 11 6.44 5.45 2.28
N GLU A 12 6.95 4.76 3.29
CA GLU A 12 6.13 3.93 4.18
C GLU A 12 5.13 4.80 4.95
N GLU A 13 3.85 4.45 4.85
CA GLU A 13 2.74 5.23 5.43
C GLU A 13 1.99 4.49 6.53
N ALA A 14 1.91 3.16 6.43
CA ALA A 14 1.20 2.30 7.38
C ALA A 14 1.74 0.87 7.32
N ARG A 15 1.54 0.12 8.40
CA ARG A 15 1.94 -1.29 8.49
C ARG A 15 0.90 -2.12 9.26
N TRP A 16 0.88 -3.42 8.95
CA TRP A 16 -0.08 -4.36 9.54
C TRP A 16 0.62 -5.58 10.13
N LEU A 17 0.25 -5.91 11.36
CA LEU A 17 0.44 -7.23 11.96
C LEU A 17 -0.76 -7.53 12.84
N GLN A 18 -1.81 -8.11 12.24
CA GLN A 18 -3.17 -8.23 12.80
C GLN A 18 -3.88 -6.89 13.04
N MET A 19 -3.19 -5.94 13.66
CA MET A 19 -3.59 -4.55 13.86
C MET A 19 -2.85 -3.64 12.88
N GLU A 20 -3.42 -2.47 12.62
CA GLU A 20 -2.86 -1.40 11.81
C GLU A 20 -2.14 -0.38 12.67
N GLU A 21 -1.00 0.11 12.20
CA GLU A 21 -0.34 1.31 12.70
C GLU A 21 -0.06 2.26 11.53
N ASN A 22 -0.25 3.55 11.74
CA ASN A 22 0.00 4.59 10.73
C ASN A 22 1.18 5.46 11.16
N ARG A 23 1.88 6.00 10.17
CA ARG A 23 3.02 6.90 10.39
C ARG A 23 2.53 8.33 10.62
N GLY A 24 2.96 8.94 11.72
CA GLY A 24 2.80 10.36 11.99
C GLY A 24 3.66 11.24 11.06
N LYS A 25 3.36 12.54 11.04
CA LYS A 25 4.08 13.52 10.20
C LYS A 25 5.57 13.61 10.54
N ASP A 26 5.92 13.39 11.79
CA ASP A 26 7.28 13.38 12.35
C ASP A 26 8.02 12.04 12.16
N GLY A 27 7.36 11.03 11.61
CA GLY A 27 7.93 9.68 11.44
C GLY A 27 7.71 8.75 12.64
N THR A 28 7.01 9.18 13.69
CA THR A 28 6.60 8.29 14.79
C THR A 28 5.47 7.36 14.34
N TRP A 29 5.34 6.20 14.99
CA TRP A 29 4.24 5.27 14.74
C TRP A 29 3.11 5.58 15.72
N GLY A 30 1.89 5.72 15.20
CA GLY A 30 0.67 5.86 16.00
C GLY A 30 0.30 4.59 16.76
N HIS A 31 -0.76 4.68 17.56
CA HIS A 31 -1.24 3.53 18.34
C HIS A 31 -1.81 2.42 17.44
N PRO A 32 -1.54 1.13 17.74
CA PRO A 32 -2.15 0.02 17.01
C PRO A 32 -3.68 0.04 17.15
N HIS A 33 -4.39 -0.12 16.03
CA HIS A 33 -5.85 -0.17 16.03
C HIS A 33 -6.41 -1.22 15.05
N VAL A 34 -7.70 -1.49 15.15
CA VAL A 34 -8.42 -2.31 14.16
C VAL A 34 -8.64 -1.48 12.90
N SER A 35 -8.42 -2.06 11.73
CA SER A 35 -8.65 -1.37 10.46
C SER A 35 -10.14 -1.16 10.19
N TYR A 36 -10.54 0.10 10.10
CA TYR A 36 -11.82 0.50 9.53
C TYR A 36 -11.59 0.98 8.11
N LEU A 37 -12.44 0.53 7.18
CA LEU A 37 -12.32 0.84 5.76
C LEU A 37 -13.52 1.67 5.31
N THR A 38 -13.26 2.62 4.42
CA THR A 38 -14.32 3.38 3.78
C THR A 38 -15.08 2.52 2.78
N PHE A 39 -16.37 2.79 2.59
CA PHE A 39 -17.15 2.14 1.53
C PHE A 39 -16.50 2.32 0.15
N TRP A 40 -16.02 3.53 -0.15
CA TRP A 40 -15.39 3.86 -1.44
C TRP A 40 -14.12 3.06 -1.69
N SER A 41 -13.24 2.89 -0.69
CA SER A 41 -12.01 2.12 -0.89
C SER A 41 -12.28 0.64 -1.17
N LEU A 42 -13.29 0.04 -0.52
CA LEU A 42 -13.72 -1.33 -0.82
C LEU A 42 -14.34 -1.46 -2.21
N PHE A 43 -15.22 -0.53 -2.57
CA PHE A 43 -15.87 -0.51 -3.89
C PHE A 43 -14.86 -0.36 -5.03
N GLU A 44 -13.92 0.58 -4.89
CA GLU A 44 -12.86 0.78 -5.88
C GLU A 44 -11.88 -0.41 -5.91
N LEU A 45 -11.56 -1.02 -4.76
CA LEU A 45 -10.75 -2.24 -4.73
C LEU A 45 -11.43 -3.38 -5.49
N GLN A 46 -12.73 -3.60 -5.30
CA GLN A 46 -13.50 -4.62 -6.03
C GLN A 46 -13.47 -4.39 -7.54
N LYS A 47 -13.72 -3.14 -7.98
CA LYS A 47 -13.65 -2.75 -9.40
C LYS A 47 -12.26 -2.97 -9.98
N ALA A 48 -11.23 -2.58 -9.24
CA ALA A 48 -9.84 -2.71 -9.66
C ALA A 48 -9.42 -4.18 -9.74
N PHE A 49 -9.82 -5.03 -8.79
CA PHE A 49 -9.50 -6.47 -8.81
C PHE A 49 -10.17 -7.22 -9.96
N ALA A 50 -11.44 -6.91 -10.25
CA ALA A 50 -12.18 -7.55 -11.34
C ALA A 50 -11.46 -7.38 -12.69
N LYS A 51 -10.95 -6.17 -12.96
CA LYS A 51 -10.24 -5.81 -14.19
C LYS A 51 -8.73 -5.93 -14.11
N GLY A 52 -8.20 -6.12 -12.90
CA GLY A 52 -6.77 -6.09 -12.62
C GLY A 52 -6.00 -7.26 -13.23
N THR A 53 -4.69 -7.06 -13.25
CA THR A 53 -3.70 -8.04 -13.71
C THR A 53 -3.21 -8.85 -12.51
N VAL A 54 -3.14 -10.16 -12.69
CA VAL A 54 -2.73 -11.12 -11.66
C VAL A 54 -1.59 -11.98 -12.20
N LEU A 55 -0.45 -11.98 -11.51
CA LEU A 55 0.69 -12.85 -11.77
C LEU A 55 0.88 -13.78 -10.57
N LEU A 56 0.67 -15.08 -10.77
CA LEU A 56 0.81 -16.09 -9.71
C LEU A 56 2.08 -16.90 -9.95
N ASP A 57 2.75 -17.25 -8.85
CA ASP A 57 3.98 -18.04 -8.83
C ASP A 57 5.06 -17.47 -9.76
N LEU A 58 5.21 -16.14 -9.72
CA LEU A 58 6.17 -15.41 -10.52
C LEU A 58 7.60 -15.76 -10.06
N PRO A 59 8.48 -16.30 -10.94
CA PRO A 59 9.81 -16.78 -10.56
C PRO A 59 10.86 -15.66 -10.55
N GLU A 60 10.49 -14.47 -10.08
CA GLU A 60 11.37 -13.30 -10.00
C GLU A 60 11.94 -13.15 -8.58
N LYS A 61 13.20 -12.70 -8.50
CA LYS A 61 13.95 -12.55 -7.23
C LYS A 61 14.40 -11.12 -6.96
N SER A 62 13.93 -10.16 -7.74
CA SER A 62 14.24 -8.73 -7.55
C SER A 62 13.01 -7.89 -7.86
N LEU A 63 12.88 -6.74 -7.19
CA LEU A 63 11.79 -5.79 -7.46
C LEU A 63 11.80 -5.35 -8.93
N ALA A 64 12.98 -5.13 -9.52
CA ALA A 64 13.14 -4.81 -10.93
C ALA A 64 12.58 -5.90 -11.86
N GLY A 65 12.85 -7.17 -11.57
CA GLY A 65 12.29 -8.30 -12.31
C GLY A 65 10.77 -8.35 -12.22
N VAL A 66 10.23 -8.23 -11.00
CA VAL A 66 8.77 -8.21 -10.75
C VAL A 66 8.09 -7.07 -11.50
N VAL A 67 8.63 -5.86 -11.40
CA VAL A 67 8.07 -4.66 -12.05
C VAL A 67 8.09 -4.81 -13.58
N ASN A 68 9.17 -5.33 -14.18
CA ASN A 68 9.21 -5.56 -15.62
C ASN A 68 8.10 -6.51 -16.09
N GLN A 69 7.97 -7.67 -15.43
CA GLN A 69 6.94 -8.66 -15.77
C GLN A 69 5.53 -8.09 -15.58
N LEU A 70 5.32 -7.33 -14.51
CA LEU A 70 4.02 -6.72 -14.22
C LEU A 70 3.64 -5.67 -15.27
N LEU A 71 4.57 -4.79 -15.66
CA LEU A 71 4.31 -3.75 -16.66
C LEU A 71 4.07 -4.35 -18.06
N ASP A 72 4.81 -5.39 -18.43
CA ASP A 72 4.58 -6.11 -19.68
C ASP A 72 3.18 -6.75 -19.68
N ARG A 73 2.78 -7.34 -18.55
CA ARG A 73 1.44 -7.90 -18.40
C ARG A 73 0.35 -6.82 -18.39
N PHE A 74 0.57 -5.66 -17.77
CA PHE A 74 -0.36 -4.53 -17.85
C PHE A 74 -0.59 -4.07 -19.28
N ILE A 75 0.43 -4.05 -20.13
CA ILE A 75 0.26 -3.72 -21.56
C ILE A 75 -0.58 -4.79 -22.26
N ILE A 76 -0.28 -6.08 -22.03
CA ILE A 76 -1.01 -7.20 -22.64
C ILE A 76 -2.49 -7.19 -22.24
N ASP A 77 -2.77 -6.93 -20.97
CA ASP A 77 -4.13 -6.86 -20.42
C ASP A 77 -4.83 -5.53 -20.70
N GLY A 78 -4.20 -4.62 -21.47
CA GLY A 78 -4.75 -3.31 -21.81
C GLY A 78 -4.99 -2.38 -20.62
N GLN A 79 -4.25 -2.57 -19.51
CA GLN A 79 -4.30 -1.72 -18.33
C GLN A 79 -3.57 -0.40 -18.55
N ILE A 80 -2.43 -0.44 -19.25
CA ILE A 80 -1.61 0.73 -19.58
C ILE A 80 -1.23 0.75 -21.06
N ARG A 81 -0.86 1.92 -21.59
CA ARG A 81 -0.32 2.05 -22.95
C ARG A 81 1.18 1.78 -22.98
N ARG A 82 1.69 1.30 -24.11
CA ARG A 82 3.13 1.00 -24.30
C ARG A 82 4.04 2.21 -24.00
N GLN A 83 3.63 3.40 -24.40
CA GLN A 83 4.38 4.65 -24.19
C GLN A 83 4.55 5.03 -22.71
N ASP A 84 3.71 4.49 -21.83
CA ASP A 84 3.71 4.80 -20.41
C ASP A 84 4.64 3.89 -19.60
N ARG A 85 5.09 2.77 -20.20
CA ARG A 85 5.89 1.72 -19.57
C ARG A 85 7.17 2.24 -18.92
N GLU A 86 7.98 2.98 -19.66
CA GLU A 86 9.32 3.40 -19.20
C GLU A 86 9.23 4.35 -18.01
N LYS A 87 8.27 5.27 -18.03
CA LYS A 87 8.02 6.19 -16.91
C LYS A 87 7.61 5.42 -15.66
N LEU A 88 6.65 4.50 -15.80
CA LEU A 88 6.19 3.67 -14.68
C LEU A 88 7.29 2.75 -14.14
N LEU A 89 8.13 2.20 -15.00
CA LEU A 89 9.28 1.37 -14.62
C LEU A 89 10.24 2.18 -13.73
N ARG A 90 10.62 3.38 -14.16
CA ARG A 90 11.49 4.26 -13.37
C ARG A 90 10.86 4.61 -12.03
N THR A 91 9.58 4.97 -12.02
CA THR A 91 8.86 5.34 -10.79
C THR A 91 8.77 4.18 -9.80
N LEU A 92 8.42 2.98 -10.26
CA LEU A 92 8.30 1.80 -9.40
C LEU A 92 9.65 1.31 -8.83
N LEU A 93 10.77 1.78 -9.38
CA LEU A 93 12.13 1.47 -8.91
C LEU A 93 12.82 2.64 -8.19
N LEU A 94 12.08 3.71 -7.90
CA LEU A 94 12.57 4.78 -7.04
C LEU A 94 12.92 4.24 -5.65
N LYS A 95 13.70 5.02 -4.90
CA LYS A 95 14.04 4.70 -3.51
C LYS A 95 12.76 4.46 -2.68
N HIS A 96 12.78 3.41 -1.87
CA HIS A 96 11.78 3.16 -0.83
C HIS A 96 12.34 3.61 0.52
N SER A 97 11.76 4.67 1.06
CA SER A 97 12.10 5.25 2.36
C SER A 97 11.09 4.83 3.42
N HIS A 98 11.57 4.72 4.65
CA HIS A 98 10.82 4.24 5.81
C HIS A 98 10.63 5.35 6.84
N ALA A 99 9.81 5.11 7.85
CA ALA A 99 9.48 6.09 8.89
C ALA A 99 10.72 6.77 9.51
N ARG A 100 11.80 6.01 9.73
CA ARG A 100 13.10 6.51 10.26
C ARG A 100 13.83 7.49 9.35
N ASP A 101 13.51 7.51 8.06
CA ASP A 101 14.17 8.40 7.10
C ASP A 101 13.52 9.79 7.08
N ILE A 102 12.35 9.99 7.70
CA ILE A 102 11.57 11.25 7.64
C ILE A 102 12.37 12.45 8.11
N GLU A 103 13.11 12.34 9.21
CA GLU A 103 13.94 13.42 9.73
C GLU A 103 15.00 13.85 8.71
N ALA A 104 15.69 12.89 8.09
CA ALA A 104 16.72 13.15 7.08
C ALA A 104 16.14 13.80 5.79
N LEU A 105 14.86 13.54 5.52
CA LEU A 105 14.11 14.06 4.37
C LEU A 105 13.48 15.43 4.63
N GLY A 106 13.44 15.90 5.88
CA GLY A 106 12.78 17.14 6.28
C GLY A 106 11.26 17.09 6.17
N GLY A 107 10.67 15.88 6.10
CA GLY A 107 9.25 15.68 5.81
C GLY A 107 8.99 15.20 4.37
N VAL A 108 7.73 14.86 4.11
CA VAL A 108 7.26 14.38 2.80
C VAL A 108 5.91 14.98 2.46
N LYS A 109 5.71 15.29 1.18
CA LYS A 109 4.43 15.76 0.64
C LYS A 109 3.87 14.78 -0.40
N PRO A 110 2.54 14.63 -0.49
CA PRO A 110 1.89 13.91 -1.58
C PRO A 110 2.34 14.48 -2.94
N ALA A 111 2.56 13.60 -3.91
CA ALA A 111 2.98 13.96 -5.26
C ALA A 111 2.24 13.12 -6.30
N ILE A 112 2.17 13.66 -7.51
CA ILE A 112 1.64 13.00 -8.70
C ILE A 112 2.76 12.84 -9.71
N LEU A 113 2.84 11.66 -10.31
CA LEU A 113 3.70 11.44 -11.46
C LEU A 113 3.03 12.00 -12.71
N THR A 114 3.69 12.95 -13.36
CA THR A 114 3.19 13.58 -14.59
C THR A 114 3.67 12.88 -15.85
N SER A 115 3.06 13.24 -16.99
CA SER A 115 3.44 12.71 -18.30
C SER A 115 4.90 13.00 -18.70
N SER A 116 5.53 14.05 -18.16
CA SER A 116 6.95 14.36 -18.37
C SER A 116 7.89 13.50 -17.51
N GLY A 117 7.36 12.79 -16.52
CA GLY A 117 8.14 12.04 -15.52
C GLY A 117 8.47 12.86 -14.27
N ASP A 118 8.10 14.14 -14.24
CA ASP A 118 8.36 15.04 -13.11
C ASP A 118 7.27 14.95 -12.03
N PRO A 119 7.60 15.21 -10.76
CA PRO A 119 6.61 15.40 -9.71
C PRO A 119 5.75 16.64 -9.97
N SER A 120 4.46 16.52 -9.68
CA SER A 120 3.57 17.67 -9.48
C SER A 120 2.80 17.54 -8.17
N GLN A 121 2.23 18.65 -7.71
CA GLN A 121 1.33 18.64 -6.57
C GLN A 121 -0.06 18.15 -7.00
N PRO A 122 -0.77 17.43 -6.11
CA PRO A 122 -2.16 17.08 -6.35
C PRO A 122 -3.06 18.27 -6.65
N LEU A 123 -3.94 18.11 -7.63
CA LEU A 123 -4.91 19.14 -8.01
C LEU A 123 -6.07 19.19 -7.02
N LEU A 124 -6.43 18.04 -6.43
CA LEU A 124 -7.48 17.97 -5.42
C LEU A 124 -6.94 18.38 -4.04
N PRO A 125 -7.74 19.08 -3.21
CA PRO A 125 -7.33 19.45 -1.85
C PRO A 125 -6.91 18.24 -1.04
N GLN A 126 -5.67 18.26 -0.54
CA GLN A 126 -5.16 17.21 0.33
C GLN A 126 -5.63 17.45 1.76
N ARG A 127 -6.22 16.43 2.39
CA ARG A 127 -6.59 16.45 3.80
C ARG A 127 -5.77 15.38 4.54
N PRO A 128 -5.42 15.60 5.82
CA PRO A 128 -4.86 14.54 6.63
C PRO A 128 -5.83 13.35 6.67
N SER A 129 -5.30 12.13 6.62
CA SER A 129 -6.13 10.93 6.77
C SER A 129 -6.79 10.90 8.15
N LEU A 130 -7.94 10.23 8.26
CA LEU A 130 -8.64 10.09 9.54
C LEU A 130 -7.78 9.29 10.52
N GLU A 131 -7.04 8.30 10.01
CA GLU A 131 -6.17 7.46 10.83
C GLU A 131 -5.04 8.27 11.46
N ALA A 132 -4.41 9.18 10.71
CA ALA A 132 -3.38 10.06 11.27
C ALA A 132 -3.94 11.00 12.36
N GLN A 133 -5.14 11.54 12.15
CA GLN A 133 -5.79 12.44 13.11
C GLN A 133 -6.17 11.72 14.41
N LEU A 134 -6.69 10.49 14.31
CA LEU A 134 -7.18 9.75 15.48
C LEU A 134 -6.06 9.01 16.23
N PHE A 135 -5.10 8.44 15.51
CA PHE A 135 -4.13 7.50 16.10
C PHE A 135 -2.69 8.04 16.19
N CYS A 136 -2.37 9.14 15.50
CA CYS A 136 -1.04 9.76 15.55
C CYS A 136 -1.02 11.13 16.26
N GLU A 137 -2.07 11.95 16.13
CA GLU A 137 -2.08 13.32 16.67
C GLU A 137 -2.55 13.42 18.15
N GLN A 138 -3.17 12.39 18.73
CA GLN A 138 -3.67 12.39 20.12
C GLN A 138 -2.59 12.18 21.21
N GLY A 139 -1.40 12.78 21.02
CA GLY A 139 -0.23 12.61 21.88
C GLY A 139 -0.17 13.45 23.17
N GLU A 140 -1.16 14.29 23.49
CA GLU A 140 -1.09 15.17 24.68
C GLU A 140 -1.97 14.73 25.86
N GLY A 141 -2.69 13.60 25.79
CA GLY A 141 -3.73 13.27 26.79
C GLY A 141 -3.69 11.91 27.48
N ILE A 142 -2.86 10.96 27.04
CA ILE A 142 -2.86 9.60 27.61
C ILE A 142 -1.56 9.40 28.39
N THR A 143 -1.70 9.50 29.72
CA THR A 143 -0.81 9.06 30.81
C THR A 143 0.56 8.48 30.42
N GLU A 144 1.61 9.05 31.02
CA GLU A 144 2.97 8.50 31.15
C GLU A 144 2.95 6.97 31.36
N GLY A 145 3.14 6.25 30.26
CA GLY A 145 3.27 4.81 30.23
C GLY A 145 3.96 4.49 28.91
N TYR A 146 5.06 3.74 28.98
CA TYR A 146 5.89 3.35 27.84
C TYR A 146 5.07 3.16 26.56
N PRO A 147 5.51 3.70 25.39
CA PRO A 147 4.84 3.42 24.14
C PRO A 147 4.67 1.90 24.02
N PRO A 148 3.47 1.40 23.71
CA PRO A 148 3.27 -0.04 23.61
C PRO A 148 4.33 -0.60 22.66
N PRO A 149 4.97 -1.72 23.02
CA PRO A 149 5.97 -2.34 22.15
C PRO A 149 5.38 -2.47 20.75
N GLY A 150 6.06 -1.87 19.77
CA GLY A 150 5.55 -1.77 18.41
C GLY A 150 5.18 -3.16 17.89
N ILE A 151 4.13 -3.25 17.05
CA ILE A 151 3.59 -4.56 16.64
C ILE A 151 4.65 -5.51 16.06
N LEU A 152 5.75 -4.97 15.51
CA LEU A 152 6.85 -5.72 14.91
C LEU A 152 7.64 -6.63 15.88
N GLU A 153 7.53 -6.45 17.20
CA GLU A 153 8.13 -7.39 18.17
C GLU A 153 7.47 -8.78 18.14
N LYS A 154 6.28 -8.90 17.53
CA LYS A 154 5.48 -10.13 17.49
C LYS A 154 5.66 -10.92 16.18
N ILE A 155 6.60 -10.53 15.32
CA ILE A 155 6.83 -11.23 14.05
C ILE A 155 7.37 -12.63 14.33
N LEU A 156 6.66 -13.65 13.83
CA LEU A 156 7.07 -15.05 13.96
C LEU A 156 8.23 -15.37 13.03
N GLN A 157 9.07 -16.33 13.46
CA GLN A 157 10.12 -16.92 12.65
C GLN A 157 9.47 -17.56 11.40
N ASN A 158 9.94 -17.20 10.20
CA ASN A 158 9.37 -17.56 8.88
C ASN A 158 8.13 -16.77 8.42
N SER A 159 7.85 -15.60 9.02
CA SER A 159 6.84 -14.70 8.45
C SER A 159 7.26 -14.24 7.05
N GLU A 160 6.27 -14.03 6.19
CA GLU A 160 6.44 -13.40 4.87
C GLU A 160 5.60 -12.12 4.83
N THR A 161 6.00 -11.14 4.02
CA THR A 161 5.33 -9.83 3.96
C THR A 161 4.62 -9.60 2.63
N THR A 162 3.68 -8.66 2.65
CA THR A 162 3.01 -8.13 1.46
C THR A 162 3.39 -6.67 1.28
N LEU A 163 3.89 -6.31 0.10
CA LEU A 163 4.19 -4.91 -0.25
C LEU A 163 3.01 -4.30 -1.00
N VAL A 164 2.44 -3.20 -0.49
CA VAL A 164 1.36 -2.46 -1.16
C VAL A 164 1.89 -1.10 -1.62
N LEU A 165 1.98 -0.90 -2.93
CA LEU A 165 2.42 0.34 -3.56
C LEU A 165 1.22 1.08 -4.15
N VAL A 166 1.00 2.31 -3.70
CA VAL A 166 -0.08 3.19 -4.16
C VAL A 166 0.47 4.48 -4.73
N GLY A 167 0.06 4.86 -5.94
CA GLY A 167 0.60 6.04 -6.61
C GLY A 167 -0.40 6.74 -7.50
N ARG A 168 -0.32 8.08 -7.52
CA ARG A 168 -1.09 8.93 -8.43
C ARG A 168 -0.29 9.19 -9.69
N VAL A 169 -0.90 8.93 -10.84
CA VAL A 169 -0.29 9.03 -12.17
C VAL A 169 -1.31 9.67 -13.13
N ASP A 170 -1.06 10.91 -13.54
CA ASP A 170 -2.05 11.72 -14.26
C ASP A 170 -2.35 11.24 -15.69
N PHE A 171 -1.36 10.60 -16.33
CA PHE A 171 -1.44 10.16 -17.72
C PHE A 171 -2.14 8.81 -17.90
N LEU A 172 -2.49 8.13 -16.80
CA LEU A 172 -3.30 6.92 -16.85
C LEU A 172 -4.78 7.27 -17.02
N GLU A 173 -5.47 6.55 -17.89
CA GLU A 173 -6.88 6.81 -18.20
C GLU A 173 -7.84 6.27 -17.11
N ARG A 174 -7.37 5.32 -16.30
CA ARG A 174 -8.13 4.66 -15.24
C ARG A 174 -7.20 4.11 -14.17
N PRO A 175 -7.71 3.85 -12.95
CA PRO A 175 -6.99 3.07 -11.95
C PRO A 175 -6.66 1.67 -12.46
N VAL A 176 -5.45 1.20 -12.16
CA VAL A 176 -4.94 -0.13 -12.49
C VAL A 176 -4.50 -0.84 -11.21
N LEU A 177 -4.74 -2.15 -11.16
CA LEU A 177 -4.32 -3.03 -10.07
C LEU A 177 -3.48 -4.17 -10.63
N GLY A 178 -2.29 -4.33 -10.07
CA GLY A 178 -1.43 -5.48 -10.23
C GLY A 178 -1.34 -6.26 -8.93
N PHE A 179 -1.71 -7.53 -8.95
CA PHE A 179 -1.48 -8.46 -7.85
C PHE A 179 -0.42 -9.48 -8.26
N VAL A 180 0.60 -9.65 -7.44
CA VAL A 180 1.69 -10.60 -7.67
C VAL A 180 1.82 -11.53 -6.47
N ARG A 181 1.86 -12.84 -6.71
CA ARG A 181 2.39 -13.84 -5.78
C ARG A 181 3.71 -14.36 -6.34
N LEU A 182 4.79 -14.22 -5.60
CA LEU A 182 6.09 -14.76 -5.98
C LEU A 182 6.15 -16.26 -5.73
N LYS A 183 6.87 -16.97 -6.61
CA LYS A 183 7.11 -18.42 -6.46
C LYS A 183 7.93 -18.74 -5.22
N ASP A 184 9.00 -17.97 -5.01
CA ASP A 184 9.84 -17.98 -3.81
C ASP A 184 9.82 -16.58 -3.20
N PRO A 185 9.85 -16.44 -1.86
CA PRO A 185 9.76 -15.13 -1.24
C PRO A 185 11.08 -14.37 -1.46
N MET A 186 10.98 -13.08 -1.74
CA MET A 186 12.08 -12.22 -2.17
C MET A 186 12.49 -11.26 -1.05
N GLN A 187 13.78 -11.18 -0.71
CA GLN A 187 14.27 -10.09 0.12
C GLN A 187 14.36 -8.79 -0.69
N LEU A 188 13.87 -7.69 -0.12
CA LEU A 188 14.18 -6.36 -0.64
C LEU A 188 15.64 -6.00 -0.27
N GLU A 189 16.27 -5.18 -1.10
CA GLU A 189 17.71 -4.86 -1.02
C GLU A 189 18.21 -4.54 0.43
N PRO A 190 19.41 -5.02 0.81
CA PRO A 190 19.91 -5.10 2.19
C PRO A 190 20.19 -3.75 2.90
N LYS A 191 19.85 -2.59 2.33
CA LYS A 191 19.95 -1.30 3.04
C LYS A 191 18.99 -1.18 4.24
N GLN A 192 18.09 -2.15 4.41
CA GLN A 192 17.09 -2.20 5.48
C GLN A 192 17.63 -2.71 6.83
N GLU A 193 18.80 -3.36 6.88
CA GLU A 193 19.34 -4.11 8.04
C GLU A 193 19.91 -3.27 9.20
N LYS A 194 19.73 -1.95 9.23
CA LYS A 194 20.46 -1.12 10.22
C LYS A 194 19.95 -1.14 11.67
N LEU A 195 18.87 -1.86 12.02
CA LEU A 195 18.45 -1.92 13.44
C LEU A 195 17.53 -3.09 13.77
N GLY A 196 18.09 -4.26 14.10
CA GLY A 196 17.47 -5.28 14.98
C GLY A 196 16.11 -5.90 14.58
N GLN A 197 15.47 -5.46 13.50
CA GLN A 197 14.22 -5.99 12.99
C GLN A 197 14.52 -7.10 11.97
N PRO A 198 13.85 -8.26 12.05
CA PRO A 198 14.07 -9.34 11.09
C PRO A 198 13.67 -8.87 9.69
N ALA A 199 14.55 -9.05 8.71
CA ALA A 199 14.21 -8.84 7.31
C ALA A 199 13.13 -9.87 6.91
N VAL A 200 11.87 -9.41 6.81
CA VAL A 200 10.74 -10.26 6.41
C VAL A 200 10.67 -10.29 4.89
N PRO A 201 10.85 -11.44 4.24
CA PRO A 201 10.87 -11.52 2.78
C PRO A 201 9.48 -11.28 2.20
N VAL A 202 9.41 -10.59 1.07
CA VAL A 202 8.18 -10.28 0.34
C VAL A 202 7.68 -11.53 -0.38
N ARG A 203 6.43 -11.91 -0.15
CA ARG A 203 5.74 -12.97 -0.91
C ARG A 203 4.74 -12.39 -1.90
N PHE A 204 4.04 -11.33 -1.50
CA PHE A 204 2.97 -10.73 -2.30
C PHE A 204 3.25 -9.26 -2.58
N LEU A 205 2.77 -8.79 -3.72
CA LEU A 205 2.79 -7.37 -4.06
C LEU A 205 1.44 -6.92 -4.60
N PHE A 206 1.01 -5.74 -4.17
CA PHE A 206 -0.04 -4.94 -4.77
C PHE A 206 0.56 -3.69 -5.38
N VAL A 207 0.23 -3.41 -6.64
CA VAL A 207 0.57 -2.15 -7.32
C VAL A 207 -0.71 -1.50 -7.79
N LEU A 208 -1.05 -0.36 -7.19
CA LEU A 208 -2.29 0.38 -7.39
C LEU A 208 -1.94 1.78 -7.89
N LEU A 209 -2.13 2.02 -9.18
CA LEU A 209 -1.75 3.28 -9.82
C LEU A 209 -2.94 3.88 -10.57
N GLY A 210 -2.99 5.19 -10.72
CA GLY A 210 -3.97 5.83 -11.62
C GLY A 210 -4.14 7.33 -11.38
N PRO A 211 -5.04 7.97 -12.14
CA PRO A 211 -5.24 9.41 -12.10
C PRO A 211 -6.02 9.85 -10.86
N GLU A 212 -5.97 11.14 -10.53
CA GLU A 212 -6.89 11.70 -9.56
C GLU A 212 -8.33 11.61 -10.04
N ALA A 213 -9.24 11.29 -9.12
CA ALA A 213 -10.67 11.35 -9.34
C ALA A 213 -11.39 11.75 -8.03
N PRO A 214 -12.54 12.43 -8.08
CA PRO A 214 -13.21 12.99 -6.89
C PRO A 214 -13.49 12.00 -5.75
N ASN A 215 -13.70 10.72 -6.04
CA ASN A 215 -13.99 9.67 -5.05
C ASN A 215 -12.83 8.66 -4.90
N MET A 216 -11.64 9.01 -5.39
CA MET A 216 -10.48 8.14 -5.36
C MET A 216 -9.46 8.63 -4.34
N ASP A 217 -9.42 7.96 -3.20
CA ASP A 217 -8.33 8.09 -2.23
C ASP A 217 -7.42 6.86 -2.33
N TYR A 218 -6.27 7.03 -2.96
CA TYR A 218 -5.28 5.97 -3.14
C TYR A 218 -4.69 5.47 -1.81
N THR A 219 -4.62 6.32 -0.77
CA THR A 219 -4.18 5.89 0.56
C THR A 219 -5.22 4.92 1.12
N GLN A 220 -6.50 5.28 1.07
CA GLN A 220 -7.58 4.41 1.54
C GLN A 220 -7.72 3.13 0.70
N LEU A 221 -7.48 3.20 -0.60
CA LEU A 221 -7.44 2.03 -1.50
C LEU A 221 -6.30 1.07 -1.12
N GLY A 222 -5.11 1.61 -0.82
CA GLY A 222 -3.98 0.85 -0.30
C GLY A 222 -4.28 0.19 1.04
N ARG A 223 -4.86 0.94 1.99
CA ARG A 223 -5.32 0.42 3.28
C ARG A 223 -6.31 -0.73 3.11
N ALA A 224 -7.25 -0.63 2.16
CA ALA A 224 -8.19 -1.70 1.88
C ALA A 224 -7.48 -2.98 1.37
N ALA A 225 -6.51 -2.84 0.46
CA ALA A 225 -5.71 -3.97 -0.02
C ALA A 225 -4.85 -4.60 1.09
N ALA A 226 -4.22 -3.79 1.94
CA ALA A 226 -3.40 -4.27 3.06
C ALA A 226 -4.26 -4.97 4.13
N THR A 227 -5.45 -4.43 4.43
CA THR A 227 -6.40 -5.02 5.37
C THR A 227 -6.93 -6.35 4.84
N LEU A 228 -7.26 -6.42 3.55
CA LEU A 228 -7.66 -7.66 2.89
C LEU A 228 -6.59 -8.76 3.04
N MET A 229 -5.31 -8.43 2.86
CA MET A 229 -4.20 -9.37 3.06
C MET A 229 -3.92 -9.73 4.52
N SER A 230 -4.35 -8.88 5.45
CA SER A 230 -4.26 -9.14 6.88
C SER A 230 -5.35 -10.10 7.36
N GLU A 231 -6.48 -10.16 6.65
CA GLU A 231 -7.56 -11.12 6.89
C GLU A 231 -7.10 -12.55 6.56
N ARG A 232 -7.41 -13.48 7.47
CA ARG A 232 -6.86 -14.84 7.44
C ARG A 232 -7.37 -15.65 6.26
N VAL A 233 -8.67 -15.61 5.96
CA VAL A 233 -9.29 -16.41 4.89
C VAL A 233 -8.77 -15.97 3.54
N PHE A 234 -8.76 -14.67 3.25
CA PHE A 234 -8.21 -14.14 2.01
C PHE A 234 -6.71 -14.44 1.90
N ARG A 235 -5.92 -14.26 2.97
CA ARG A 235 -4.50 -14.62 2.93
C ARG A 235 -4.29 -16.09 2.61
N THR A 236 -5.04 -17.00 3.22
CA THR A 236 -4.99 -18.44 2.90
C THR A 236 -5.33 -18.69 1.44
N GLU A 237 -6.40 -18.09 0.91
CA GLU A 237 -6.73 -18.22 -0.51
C GLU A 237 -5.64 -17.60 -1.40
N ALA A 238 -5.01 -16.49 -1.01
CA ALA A 238 -3.92 -15.87 -1.77
C ALA A 238 -2.72 -16.82 -1.94
N TYR A 239 -2.42 -17.66 -0.95
CA TYR A 239 -1.39 -18.71 -1.08
C TYR A 239 -1.83 -19.88 -1.98
N LEU A 240 -3.11 -20.24 -1.97
CA LEU A 240 -3.61 -21.44 -2.65
C LEU A 240 -4.11 -21.17 -4.08
N ALA A 241 -4.51 -19.93 -4.37
CA ALA A 241 -5.19 -19.55 -5.60
C ALA A 241 -4.37 -19.96 -6.83
N GLN A 242 -5.07 -20.52 -7.82
CA GLN A 242 -4.50 -20.88 -9.12
C GLN A 242 -5.03 -19.99 -10.26
N SER A 243 -5.86 -18.99 -9.92
CA SER A 243 -6.42 -18.06 -10.90
C SER A 243 -6.91 -16.77 -10.25
N LYS A 244 -7.01 -15.69 -11.04
CA LYS A 244 -7.65 -14.44 -10.63
C LYS A 244 -9.07 -14.64 -10.10
N LYS A 245 -9.85 -15.56 -10.70
CA LYS A 245 -11.24 -15.82 -10.32
C LYS A 245 -11.37 -16.25 -8.85
N LYS A 246 -10.40 -17.02 -8.34
CA LYS A 246 -10.37 -17.45 -6.94
C LYS A 246 -10.14 -16.29 -5.97
N LEU A 247 -9.20 -15.39 -6.31
CA LEU A 247 -8.95 -14.17 -5.53
C LEU A 247 -10.18 -13.25 -5.53
N VAL A 248 -10.81 -13.04 -6.70
CA VAL A 248 -12.03 -12.21 -6.81
C VAL A 248 -13.16 -12.80 -5.97
N HIS A 249 -13.39 -14.11 -6.03
CA HIS A 249 -14.39 -14.77 -5.20
C HIS A 249 -14.09 -14.62 -3.70
N SER A 250 -12.82 -14.71 -3.29
CA SER A 250 -12.43 -14.52 -1.89
C SER A 250 -12.63 -13.08 -1.43
N LEU A 251 -12.37 -12.09 -2.29
CA LEU A 251 -12.71 -10.70 -2.02
C LEU A 251 -14.23 -10.51 -1.89
N GLU A 252 -15.04 -11.14 -2.74
CA GLU A 252 -16.51 -11.13 -2.60
C GLU A 252 -16.97 -11.73 -1.27
N SER A 253 -16.37 -12.86 -0.85
CA SER A 253 -16.62 -13.44 0.48
C SER A 253 -16.26 -12.46 1.61
N PHE A 254 -15.12 -11.78 1.52
CA PHE A 254 -14.72 -10.75 2.48
C PHE A 254 -15.74 -9.60 2.56
N LEU A 255 -16.22 -9.12 1.40
CA LEU A 255 -17.24 -8.08 1.33
C LEU A 255 -18.59 -8.54 1.91
N ASN A 256 -19.01 -9.78 1.63
CA ASN A 256 -20.25 -10.34 2.17
C ASN A 256 -20.24 -10.47 3.70
N CYS A 257 -19.06 -10.65 4.30
CA CYS A 257 -18.88 -10.72 5.75
C CYS A 257 -18.55 -9.36 6.38
N SER A 258 -18.43 -8.30 5.58
CA SER A 258 -18.14 -6.95 6.07
C SER A 258 -19.41 -6.28 6.59
N LEU A 259 -19.30 -5.58 7.71
CA LEU A 259 -20.38 -4.79 8.28
C LEU A 259 -20.24 -3.33 7.86
N VAL A 260 -21.30 -2.76 7.30
CA VAL A 260 -21.38 -1.32 6.98
C VAL A 260 -22.10 -0.63 8.13
N LEU A 261 -21.37 0.22 8.84
CA LEU A 261 -21.95 1.10 9.85
C LEU A 261 -22.35 2.44 9.20
N PRO A 262 -23.64 2.72 8.98
CA PRO A 262 -24.06 4.01 8.46
C PRO A 262 -23.80 5.12 9.50
N PRO A 263 -23.61 6.37 9.06
CA PRO A 263 -23.49 7.49 9.99
C PRO A 263 -24.77 7.58 10.83
N SER A 264 -24.59 7.55 12.14
CA SER A 264 -25.64 7.71 13.14
C SER A 264 -25.10 8.60 14.25
N GLU A 265 -25.99 9.30 14.95
CA GLU A 265 -25.59 9.99 16.17
C GLU A 265 -25.12 8.94 17.18
N ALA A 266 -23.83 8.97 17.51
CA ALA A 266 -23.31 8.15 18.58
C ALA A 266 -23.86 8.73 19.90
N SER A 267 -24.83 8.05 20.51
CA SER A 267 -25.23 8.35 21.88
C SER A 267 -24.03 8.10 22.78
N LEU A 268 -23.38 9.17 23.23
CA LEU A 268 -22.35 9.17 24.26
C LEU A 268 -22.99 8.91 25.64
#